data_AF-A0AAE9Z607-F1
#
_entry.id   AF-A0AAE9Z607-F1
#
_cell.length_a   1.000
_cell.length_b   1.000
_cell.length_c   1.000
_cell.angle_alpha   90.00
_cell.angle_beta   90.00
_cell.angle_gamma   90.00
#
_symmetry.space_group_name_H-M   'P 1'
#
loop_
_entity.id
_entity.type
_entity.pdbx_description
1 polymer ?
#
loop_
_entity_poly.entity_id
_entity_poly.type
_entity_poly.pdbx_seq_one_letter_code
_entity_poly.pdbx_strand_id
1 'polypeptide(L)' 'MREQYDFSDSVPNPYAKKLKKQITIRLDEDVIEYFKALSDKNGIPYQNLINLYLKDCAASNKELSLEWK' A
#
# COMPACT_ATOMS: atom_id res chain seq x y z
N MET A 1 -1.77 -35.37 3.12
CA MET A 1 -2.59 -34.25 2.60
C MET A 1 -3.77 -34.88 1.87
N ARG A 2 -5.01 -34.40 2.03
CA ARG A 2 -6.17 -35.01 1.34
C ARG A 2 -6.14 -34.68 -0.15
N GLU A 3 -6.50 -35.63 -0.99
CA GLU A 3 -6.49 -35.50 -2.46
C GLU A 3 -7.55 -34.54 -2.98
N GLN A 4 -8.70 -34.42 -2.30
CA GLN A 4 -9.73 -33.45 -2.62
C GLN A 4 -10.37 -32.84 -1.38
N TYR A 5 -10.65 -31.54 -1.48
CA TYR A 5 -11.44 -30.77 -0.53
C TYR A 5 -12.70 -30.30 -1.25
N ASP A 6 -13.85 -30.58 -0.65
CA ASP A 6 -15.14 -30.06 -1.11
C ASP A 6 -15.36 -28.67 -0.49
N PHE A 7 -15.50 -27.67 -1.35
CA PHE A 7 -15.67 -26.26 -0.97
C PHE A 7 -17.09 -25.74 -1.25
N SER A 8 -18.07 -26.63 -1.50
CA SER A 8 -19.44 -26.25 -1.89
C SER A 8 -20.14 -25.34 -0.86
N ASP A 9 -19.85 -25.52 0.43
CA ASP A 9 -20.38 -24.69 1.54
C ASP A 9 -19.38 -23.64 2.06
N SER A 10 -18.33 -23.33 1.29
CA SER A 10 -17.28 -22.42 1.76
C SER A 10 -17.67 -20.95 1.67
N VAL A 11 -17.47 -20.23 2.76
CA VAL A 11 -17.64 -18.77 2.79
C VAL A 11 -16.41 -18.10 2.16
N PRO A 12 -16.58 -17.23 1.14
CA PRO A 12 -15.46 -16.52 0.55
C PRO A 12 -14.75 -15.66 1.59
N ASN A 13 -13.42 -15.77 1.64
CA ASN A 13 -12.61 -15.06 2.63
C ASN A 13 -12.85 -13.54 2.53
N PRO A 14 -13.38 -12.89 3.59
CA PRO A 14 -13.66 -11.45 3.57
C PRO A 14 -12.40 -10.58 3.41
N TYR A 15 -11.22 -11.14 3.68
CA TYR A 15 -9.93 -10.48 3.49
C TYR A 15 -9.39 -10.60 2.05
N ALA A 16 -9.98 -11.47 1.20
CA ALA A 16 -9.56 -11.62 -0.19
C ALA A 16 -9.72 -10.32 -0.99
N LYS A 17 -10.74 -9.51 -0.68
CA LYS A 17 -10.97 -8.20 -1.30
C LYS A 17 -9.92 -7.14 -0.93
N LYS A 18 -9.13 -7.38 0.13
CA LYS A 18 -8.10 -6.45 0.63
C LYS A 18 -6.69 -6.84 0.17
N LEU A 19 -6.56 -7.78 -0.77
CA LEU A 19 -5.24 -8.14 -1.30
C LEU A 19 -4.58 -6.90 -1.92
N LYS A 20 -3.36 -6.62 -1.47
CA LYS A 20 -2.52 -5.58 -2.08
C LYS A 20 -2.23 -5.99 -3.52
N LYS A 21 -2.50 -5.10 -4.46
CA LYS A 21 -2.05 -5.27 -5.85
C LYS A 21 -0.57 -4.90 -5.90
N GLN A 22 0.27 -5.81 -6.38
CA GLN A 22 1.67 -5.50 -6.64
C GLN A 22 1.75 -4.65 -7.91
N ILE A 23 2.28 -3.44 -7.77
CA ILE A 23 2.49 -2.51 -8.89
C ILE A 23 3.91 -1.95 -8.83
N THR A 24 4.47 -1.62 -9.99
CA THR A 24 5.75 -0.92 -10.08
C THR A 24 5.46 0.57 -10.20
N ILE A 25 5.93 1.36 -9.22
CA ILE A 25 5.83 2.82 -9.23
C ILE A 25 7.24 3.37 -9.40
N ARG A 26 7.42 4.31 -10.33
CA ARG A 26 8.65 5.09 -10.42
C ARG A 26 8.55 6.25 -9.43
N LEU A 27 9.53 6.36 -8.54
CA LEU A 27 9.65 7.43 -7.56
C LEU A 27 11.04 8.04 -7.72
N ASP A 28 11.14 9.33 -7.47
CA ASP A 28 12.41 10.04 -7.44
C ASP A 28 13.26 9.57 -6.25
N GLU A 29 14.58 9.68 -6.40
CA GLU A 29 15.55 9.16 -5.41
C GLU A 29 15.41 9.87 -4.06
N ASP A 30 15.19 11.18 -4.07
CA ASP A 30 14.98 12.03 -2.88
C ASP A 30 13.75 11.59 -2.09
N VAL A 31 12.66 11.23 -2.78
CA VAL A 31 11.44 10.71 -2.15
C VAL A 31 11.75 9.38 -1.44
N ILE A 32 12.50 8.48 -2.09
CA ILE A 32 12.88 7.19 -1.51
C ILE A 32 13.76 7.40 -0.27
N GLU A 33 14.75 8.29 -0.32
CA GLU A 33 15.61 8.63 0.80
C GLU A 33 14.84 9.19 1.99
N TYR A 34 13.89 10.11 1.74
CA TYR A 34 13.02 10.66 2.77
C TYR A 34 12.25 9.55 3.52
N PHE A 35 11.62 8.63 2.79
CA PHE A 35 10.86 7.54 3.41
C PHE A 35 11.75 6.49 4.08
N LYS A 36 13.00 6.29 3.63
CA LYS A 36 13.98 5.45 4.33
C LYS A 36 14.35 6.07 5.68
N ALA A 37 14.71 7.35 5.71
CA ALA A 37 15.01 8.04 6.97
C ALA A 37 13.81 8.06 7.93
N LEU A 38 12.58 8.15 7.41
CA LEU A 38 11.36 8.06 8.20
C LEU A 38 11.11 6.63 8.73
N SER A 39 11.44 5.62 7.93
CA SER A 39 11.40 4.20 8.32
C SER A 39 12.35 3.91 9.48
N ASP A 40 13.58 4.44 9.44
CA ASP A 40 14.56 4.26 10.53
C ASP A 40 14.07 4.85 11.86
N LYS A 41 13.34 5.98 11.82
CA LYS A 41 12.79 6.61 13.02
C LYS A 41 11.59 5.88 13.61
N ASN A 42 10.70 5.39 12.75
CA ASN A 42 9.41 4.81 13.17
C ASN A 42 9.43 3.29 13.28
N GLY A 43 10.49 2.62 12.80
CA GLY A 43 10.60 1.15 12.77
C GLY A 43 9.65 0.46 11.79
N ILE A 44 8.96 1.22 10.93
CA ILE A 44 8.01 0.69 9.93
C ILE A 44 8.69 0.74 8.56
N PRO A 45 8.68 -0.36 7.77
CA PRO A 45 9.28 -0.38 6.44
C PRO A 45 8.82 0.78 5.56
N TYR A 46 9.76 1.44 4.87
CA TYR A 46 9.49 2.58 3.99
C TYR A 46 8.38 2.31 2.95
N GLN A 47 8.29 1.10 2.41
CA GLN A 47 7.22 0.70 1.47
C GLN A 47 5.83 0.77 2.11
N ASN A 48 5.70 0.37 3.38
CA ASN A 48 4.44 0.47 4.11
C ASN A 48 4.11 1.92 4.42
N LEU A 49 5.11 2.74 4.77
CA LEU A 49 4.92 4.18 4.98
C LEU A 49 4.41 4.87 3.72
N ILE A 50 5.03 4.63 2.56
CA ILE A 50 4.57 5.17 1.27
C ILE A 50 3.10 4.82 1.05
N ASN A 51 2.73 3.56 1.24
CA ASN A 51 1.33 3.13 1.06
C ASN A 51 0.37 3.79 2.06
N LEU A 52 0.78 4.00 3.32
CA LEU A 52 -0.03 4.68 4.32
C LEU A 52 -0.26 6.15 3.96
N TYR A 53 0.79 6.85 3.51
CA TYR A 53 0.68 8.25 3.06
C TYR A 53 -0.18 8.39 1.81
N LEU A 54 -0.06 7.48 0.84
CA LEU A 54 -0.94 7.47 -0.34
C LEU A 54 -2.40 7.22 0.04
N LYS A 55 -2.65 6.33 1.02
CA LYS A 55 -4.00 6.07 1.51
C LYS A 55 -4.60 7.27 2.23
N ASP A 56 -3.80 7.98 3.03
CA ASP A 56 -4.22 9.22 3.70
C ASP A 56 -4.51 10.35 2.70
N CYS A 57 -3.67 10.46 1.67
CA CYS A 57 -3.87 11.40 0.55
C CYS A 57 -5.20 11.15 -0.17
N ALA A 58 -5.49 9.88 -0.49
CA ALA A 58 -6.75 9.48 -1.13
C ALA A 58 -7.96 9.70 -0.21
N ALA A 59 -7.83 9.42 1.09
CA ALA A 59 -8.90 9.65 2.06
C ALA A 59 -9.22 11.14 2.23
N SER A 60 -8.19 11.98 2.15
CA SER A 60 -8.30 13.43 2.26
C SER A 60 -8.74 14.11 0.96
N ASN A 61 -8.91 13.36 -0.14
CA ASN A 61 -9.11 13.90 -1.49
C ASN A 61 -8.15 15.07 -1.79
N LYS A 62 -6.87 14.92 -1.45
CA LYS A 62 -5.88 15.95 -1.75
C LYS A 62 -5.71 16.04 -3.26
N GLU A 63 -6.28 17.10 -3.83
CA GLU A 63 -6.04 17.47 -5.22
C GLU A 63 -4.70 18.20 -5.30
N LEU A 64 -3.89 17.81 -6.28
CA LEU A 64 -2.61 18.46 -6.53
C LEU A 64 -2.90 19.88 -7.06
N SER A 65 -2.68 20.91 -6.24
CA SER A 65 -2.72 22.29 -6.73
C SER A 65 -1.50 22.54 -7.61
N LEU A 66 -1.71 22.52 -8.93
CA LEU A 66 -0.73 22.84 -9.96
C LEU A 66 -0.69 24.35 -10.23
N GLU A 67 -0.81 25.17 -9.19
CA GLU A 67 -0.50 26.60 -9.30
C GLU A 67 1.03 26.76 -9.40
N TRP A 68 1.57 26.52 -10.60
CA TRP A 68 2.90 26.97 -10.96
C TRP A 68 2.89 28.50 -10.99
N LYS A 69 3.60 29.12 -10.06
CA LYS A 69 3.86 30.56 -10.01
C LYS A 69 5.26 30.86 -10.51
#